data_AF-A0AB35UJD8-F1
#
_entry.id   AF-A0AB35UJD8-F1
#
_cell.length_a   1.000
_cell.length_b   1.000
_cell.length_c   1.000
_cell.angle_alpha   90.00
_cell.angle_beta   90.00
_cell.angle_gamma   90.00
#
_symmetry.space_group_name_H-M   'P 1'
#
loop_
_entity.id
_entity.type
_entity.pdbx_description
1 polymer ?
#
loop_
_entity_poly.entity_id
_entity_poly.type
_entity_poly.pdbx_seq_one_letter_code
_entity_poly.pdbx_strand_id
1 'polypeptide(L)'
;MTARSFNEVTTGIRDRARSNSPVRRNSHNAGGSEVSLWRTHNTFPKTEHNARMRAAEAFDHETKLPGKRNGALGSIGLEVLRCLLRLRGRKDGRLDPTYQWIADKIHRSRSAVGEALDRLKACGFLDWIRRCVPIEDALPDEQQSEQISNAFILLQPPTVRECVRRMLRKPSEFVRAVAEKLARQKKLDTATVDDVIAEVQSPELRAILARVRAFVDSANPPSGHTETL
;
A
#
# COMPACT_ATOMS: atom_id res chain seq x y z
N MET A 1 34.23 22.54 -22.98
CA MET A 1 35.15 23.23 -22.05
C MET A 1 34.33 24.25 -21.27
N THR A 2 34.10 24.04 -19.99
CA THR A 2 33.41 25.00 -19.11
C THR A 2 34.40 26.10 -18.72
N ALA A 3 34.04 27.36 -18.97
CA ALA A 3 34.88 28.50 -18.67
C ALA A 3 35.07 28.63 -17.15
N ARG A 4 36.33 28.59 -16.69
CA ARG A 4 36.69 28.86 -15.29
C ARG A 4 36.63 30.36 -15.03
N SER A 5 36.22 30.75 -13.82
CA SER A 5 36.16 32.18 -13.47
C SER A 5 37.57 32.77 -13.36
N PHE A 6 37.70 34.08 -13.58
CA PHE A 6 39.00 34.78 -13.48
C PHE A 6 39.64 34.62 -12.09
N ASN A 7 38.82 34.56 -11.03
CA ASN A 7 39.25 34.29 -9.66
C ASN A 7 39.81 32.86 -9.50
N GLU A 8 39.17 31.86 -10.11
CA GLU A 8 39.59 30.46 -10.07
C GLU A 8 40.94 30.25 -10.77
N VAL A 9 41.22 31.03 -11.82
CA VAL A 9 42.49 30.96 -12.56
C VAL A 9 43.64 31.61 -11.79
N THR A 10 43.37 32.66 -11.01
CA THR A 10 44.41 33.47 -10.33
C THR A 10 44.75 32.99 -8.92
N THR A 11 43.77 32.49 -8.17
CA THR A 11 43.96 32.05 -6.78
C THR A 11 43.96 30.53 -6.61
N GLY A 12 43.53 29.78 -7.63
CA GLY A 12 43.26 28.34 -7.53
C GLY A 12 42.04 28.01 -6.67
N ILE A 13 41.36 29.00 -6.10
CA ILE A 13 40.16 28.84 -5.29
C ILE A 13 38.95 28.92 -6.21
N ARG A 14 38.17 27.83 -6.26
CA ARG A 14 36.92 27.79 -7.04
C ARG A 14 35.92 28.76 -6.43
N ASP A 15 35.45 29.70 -7.23
CA ASP A 15 34.40 30.65 -6.84
C ASP A 15 33.03 29.94 -6.83
N ARG A 16 32.76 29.16 -5.78
CA ARG A 16 31.45 28.52 -5.55
C ARG A 16 30.61 29.44 -4.67
N ALA A 17 29.43 29.83 -5.15
CA ALA A 17 28.46 30.52 -4.31
C ALA A 17 28.17 29.67 -3.06
N ARG A 18 28.36 30.23 -1.86
CA ARG A 18 28.01 29.56 -0.61
C ARG A 18 26.54 29.15 -0.68
N SER A 19 26.24 27.86 -0.57
CA SER A 19 24.85 27.36 -0.64
C SER A 19 23.98 27.86 0.52
N ASN A 20 24.60 28.49 1.55
CA ASN A 20 23.98 29.08 2.74
C ASN A 20 22.94 28.17 3.41
N SER A 21 22.98 26.87 3.12
CA SER A 21 22.04 25.88 3.59
C SER A 21 22.75 25.10 4.69
N PRO A 22 22.67 25.56 5.95
CA PRO A 22 23.32 24.87 7.04
C PRO A 22 22.79 23.43 7.12
N VAL A 23 23.71 22.48 7.14
CA VAL A 23 23.37 21.09 7.45
C VAL A 23 22.67 21.09 8.81
N ARG A 24 21.47 20.52 8.83
CA ARG A 24 20.64 20.54 10.03
C ARG A 24 21.25 19.63 11.09
N ARG A 25 21.07 20.00 12.37
CA ARG A 25 21.45 19.13 13.49
C ARG A 25 20.75 17.77 13.35
N ASN A 26 21.45 16.70 13.70
CA ASN A 26 21.01 15.30 13.56
C ASN A 26 20.81 14.82 12.11
N SER A 27 21.50 15.44 11.14
CA SER A 27 21.70 14.82 9.82
C SER A 27 22.79 13.74 9.90
N HIS A 28 22.58 12.65 9.18
CA HIS A 28 23.50 11.51 9.12
C HIS A 28 24.13 11.37 7.74
N ASN A 29 25.32 10.78 7.66
CA ASN A 29 25.94 10.50 6.36
C ASN A 29 25.10 9.50 5.56
N ALA A 30 24.86 9.82 4.29
CA ALA A 30 24.16 8.95 3.36
C ALA A 30 24.86 7.58 3.26
N GLY A 31 24.08 6.50 3.10
CA GLY A 31 24.63 5.14 3.06
C GLY A 31 24.96 4.52 4.43
N GLY A 32 24.67 5.22 5.53
CA GLY A 32 24.81 4.71 6.90
C GLY A 32 23.59 3.92 7.39
N SER A 33 23.01 4.38 8.51
CA SER A 33 21.93 3.68 9.23
C SER A 33 20.66 3.44 8.39
N GLU A 34 20.37 4.32 7.43
CA GLU A 34 19.22 4.21 6.53
C GLU A 34 19.19 2.89 5.75
N VAL A 35 20.34 2.36 5.35
CA VAL A 35 20.42 1.15 4.52
C VAL A 35 19.91 -0.06 5.30
N SER A 36 20.25 -0.15 6.59
CA SER A 36 19.74 -1.20 7.47
C SER A 36 18.23 -1.06 7.67
N LEU A 37 17.75 0.16 7.91
CA LEU A 37 16.32 0.42 8.13
C LEU A 37 15.48 0.18 6.88
N TRP A 38 15.99 0.47 5.69
CA TRP A 38 15.35 0.12 4.43
C TRP A 38 15.23 -1.39 4.25
N ARG A 39 16.29 -2.15 4.51
CA ARG A 39 16.24 -3.61 4.43
C ARG A 39 15.18 -4.17 5.37
N THR A 40 15.10 -3.66 6.60
CA THR A 40 14.15 -4.12 7.61
C THR A 40 12.70 -3.74 7.32
N HIS A 41 12.43 -2.48 6.95
CA HIS A 41 11.05 -1.94 6.89
C HIS A 41 10.50 -1.76 5.49
N ASN A 42 11.38 -1.49 4.52
CA ASN A 42 11.00 -1.21 3.14
C ASN A 42 11.10 -2.45 2.25
N THR A 43 11.59 -3.60 2.72
CA THR A 43 11.66 -4.80 1.88
C THR A 43 10.45 -5.69 2.13
N PHE A 44 9.50 -5.69 1.18
CA PHE A 44 8.29 -6.51 1.25
C PHE A 44 7.67 -6.79 -0.13
N PRO A 45 6.92 -7.90 -0.31
CA PRO A 45 6.36 -8.30 -1.60
C PRO A 45 5.23 -7.37 -2.08
N LYS A 46 4.87 -7.50 -3.37
CA LYS A 46 3.78 -6.72 -3.99
C LYS A 46 2.41 -6.98 -3.33
N THR A 47 2.18 -8.18 -2.81
CA THR A 47 0.97 -8.51 -2.06
C THR A 47 0.83 -7.65 -0.81
N GLU A 48 1.92 -7.47 -0.07
CA GLU A 48 1.97 -6.60 1.10
C GLU A 48 1.83 -5.12 0.73
N HIS A 49 2.36 -4.67 -0.41
CA HIS A 49 2.11 -3.31 -0.91
C HIS A 49 0.61 -3.02 -1.01
N ASN A 50 -0.15 -3.92 -1.65
CA ASN A 50 -1.59 -3.74 -1.83
C ASN A 50 -2.33 -3.80 -0.48
N ALA A 51 -1.93 -4.71 0.41
CA ALA A 51 -2.49 -4.81 1.74
C ALA A 51 -2.25 -3.54 2.56
N ARG A 52 -1.03 -2.98 2.54
CA ARG A 52 -0.68 -1.71 3.20
C ARG A 52 -1.55 -0.56 2.69
N MET A 53 -1.77 -0.45 1.38
CA MET A 53 -2.62 0.59 0.81
C MET A 53 -4.08 0.44 1.26
N ARG A 54 -4.65 -0.76 1.18
CA ARG A 54 -6.05 -1.00 1.62
C ARG A 54 -6.23 -0.72 3.11
N ALA A 55 -5.26 -1.13 3.93
CA ALA A 55 -5.28 -0.87 5.37
C ALA A 55 -5.15 0.63 5.69
N ALA A 56 -4.37 1.39 4.91
CA ALA A 56 -4.29 2.84 5.04
C ALA A 56 -5.60 3.55 4.65
N GLU A 57 -6.25 3.11 3.58
CA GLU A 57 -7.56 3.63 3.15
C GLU A 57 -8.64 3.34 4.21
N ALA A 58 -8.66 2.12 4.77
CA ALA A 58 -9.54 1.77 5.87
C ALA A 58 -9.28 2.63 7.12
N PHE A 59 -8.01 2.83 7.48
CA PHE A 59 -7.63 3.68 8.60
C PHE A 59 -8.07 5.15 8.41
N ASP A 60 -7.91 5.71 7.20
CA ASP A 60 -8.41 7.07 6.93
C ASP A 60 -9.93 7.14 7.03
N HIS A 61 -10.63 6.10 6.54
CA HIS A 61 -12.08 6.03 6.66
C HIS A 61 -12.55 5.92 8.12
N GLU A 62 -11.90 5.08 8.93
CA GLU A 62 -12.22 4.88 10.35
C GLU A 62 -11.94 6.13 11.21
N THR A 63 -10.88 6.87 10.88
CA THR A 63 -10.49 8.09 11.60
C THR A 63 -11.26 9.34 11.15
N LYS A 64 -12.19 9.21 10.20
CA LYS A 64 -12.97 10.32 9.68
C LYS A 64 -14.02 10.78 10.69
N LEU A 65 -13.83 12.00 11.20
CA LEU A 65 -14.79 12.64 12.10
C LEU A 65 -16.03 13.15 11.35
N PRO A 66 -17.21 13.18 12.00
CA PRO A 66 -18.42 13.78 11.43
C PRO A 66 -18.18 15.22 10.94
N GLY A 67 -18.68 15.55 9.76
CA GLY A 67 -18.52 16.88 9.14
C GLY A 67 -17.13 17.15 8.54
N LYS A 68 -16.14 16.25 8.69
CA LYS A 68 -14.85 16.37 7.99
C LYS A 68 -14.89 15.64 6.66
N ARG A 69 -14.20 16.19 5.66
CA ARG A 69 -14.13 15.59 4.31
C ARG A 69 -13.30 14.30 4.30
N ASN A 70 -12.16 14.31 5.00
CA ASN A 70 -11.22 13.19 5.03
C ASN A 70 -10.89 12.78 6.48
N GLY A 71 -10.25 11.61 6.64
CA GLY A 71 -9.68 11.17 7.91
C GLY A 71 -8.32 11.78 8.23
N ALA A 72 -7.59 11.09 9.11
CA ALA A 72 -6.31 11.55 9.64
C ALA A 72 -5.21 11.71 8.57
N LEU A 73 -5.22 10.88 7.51
CA LEU A 73 -4.22 10.90 6.45
C LEU A 73 -4.61 11.88 5.34
N GLY A 74 -5.89 11.95 5.01
CA GLY A 74 -6.40 12.74 3.90
C GLY A 74 -6.06 12.20 2.52
N SER A 75 -6.75 12.70 1.48
CA SER A 75 -6.56 12.27 0.09
C SER A 75 -5.11 12.42 -0.37
N ILE A 76 -4.47 13.55 -0.09
CA ILE A 76 -3.07 13.81 -0.45
C ILE A 76 -2.12 12.88 0.32
N GLY A 77 -2.41 12.57 1.59
CA GLY A 77 -1.62 11.60 2.37
C GLY A 77 -1.64 10.21 1.74
N LEU A 78 -2.82 9.77 1.29
CA LEU A 78 -2.97 8.50 0.58
C LEU A 78 -2.25 8.51 -0.79
N GLU A 79 -2.30 9.62 -1.54
CA GLU A 79 -1.57 9.79 -2.81
C GLU A 79 -0.04 9.72 -2.59
N VAL A 80 0.48 10.43 -1.58
CA VAL A 80 1.91 10.43 -1.22
C VAL A 80 2.34 9.04 -0.78
N LEU A 81 1.60 8.39 0.13
CA LEU A 81 1.91 7.04 0.59
C LEU A 81 1.93 6.05 -0.58
N ARG A 82 0.95 6.13 -1.48
CA ARG A 82 0.89 5.29 -2.70
C ARG A 82 2.10 5.54 -3.61
N CYS A 83 2.52 6.79 -3.77
CA CYS A 83 3.70 7.16 -4.54
C CYS A 83 4.98 6.53 -3.94
N LEU A 84 5.20 6.73 -2.64
CA LEU A 84 6.34 6.18 -1.91
C LEU A 84 6.40 4.65 -1.97
N LEU A 85 5.27 3.98 -1.76
CA LEU A 85 5.18 2.52 -1.82
C LEU A 85 5.49 1.95 -3.20
N ARG A 86 5.24 2.71 -4.27
CA ARG A 86 5.55 2.31 -5.66
C ARG A 86 7.01 2.58 -6.03
N LEU A 87 7.58 3.66 -5.52
CA LEU A 87 8.95 4.10 -5.84
C LEU A 87 10.03 3.23 -5.19
N ARG A 88 9.74 2.75 -3.99
CA ARG A 88 10.64 1.96 -3.15
C ARG A 88 11.38 0.85 -3.90
N GLY A 89 12.70 0.81 -3.73
CA GLY A 89 13.56 -0.24 -4.26
C GLY A 89 13.10 -1.63 -3.83
N ARG A 90 13.02 -2.58 -4.77
CA ARG A 90 12.55 -3.94 -4.47
C ARG A 90 13.61 -4.82 -3.81
N LYS A 91 14.89 -4.57 -4.10
CA LYS A 91 16.02 -5.40 -3.64
C LYS A 91 16.59 -4.91 -2.31
N ASP A 92 16.73 -3.60 -2.15
CA ASP A 92 17.42 -2.95 -1.04
C ASP A 92 16.50 -2.06 -0.18
N GLY A 93 15.26 -1.83 -0.62
CA GLY A 93 14.30 -0.98 0.08
C GLY A 93 14.58 0.51 -0.06
N ARG A 94 15.54 0.92 -0.91
CA ARG A 94 15.96 2.32 -1.06
C ARG A 94 14.76 3.22 -1.37
N LEU A 95 14.63 4.30 -0.62
CA LEU A 95 13.54 5.27 -0.77
C LEU A 95 13.98 6.65 -0.29
N ASP A 96 14.53 7.44 -1.20
CA ASP A 96 15.06 8.77 -0.93
C ASP A 96 14.66 9.88 -1.94
N PRO A 97 13.37 9.96 -2.35
CA PRO A 97 12.91 11.04 -3.24
C PRO A 97 12.99 12.43 -2.57
N THR A 98 13.16 13.47 -3.38
CA THR A 98 12.96 14.85 -2.91
C THR A 98 11.47 15.17 -2.76
N TYR A 99 11.13 16.14 -1.90
CA TYR A 99 9.73 16.56 -1.74
C TYR A 99 9.18 17.14 -3.05
N GLN A 100 10.03 17.84 -3.80
CA GLN A 100 9.67 18.37 -5.11
C GLN A 100 9.36 17.25 -6.10
N TRP A 101 10.20 16.22 -6.16
CA TRP A 101 9.97 15.07 -7.04
C TRP A 101 8.63 14.38 -6.73
N ILE A 102 8.30 14.19 -5.43
CA ILE A 102 7.00 13.63 -5.04
C ILE A 102 5.87 14.53 -5.53
N ALA A 103 5.97 15.83 -5.28
CA ALA A 103 4.98 16.84 -5.65
C ALA A 103 4.72 16.84 -7.17
N ASP A 104 5.77 16.83 -7.98
CA ASP A 104 5.68 16.76 -9.43
C ASP A 104 5.04 15.43 -9.88
N LYS A 105 5.41 14.32 -9.22
CA LYS A 105 4.90 12.98 -9.55
C LYS A 105 3.41 12.81 -9.28
N ILE A 106 2.86 13.48 -8.27
CA ILE A 106 1.43 13.41 -7.91
C ILE A 106 0.64 14.66 -8.34
N HIS A 107 1.28 15.61 -9.02
CA HIS A 107 0.69 16.89 -9.44
C HIS A 107 0.08 17.69 -8.28
N ARG A 108 0.82 17.81 -7.17
CA ARG A 108 0.44 18.61 -6.00
C ARG A 108 1.50 19.66 -5.69
N SER A 109 1.16 20.64 -4.85
CA SER A 109 2.15 21.60 -4.38
C SER A 109 3.14 20.93 -3.42
N ARG A 110 4.37 21.45 -3.39
CA ARG A 110 5.42 20.99 -2.47
C ARG A 110 5.01 21.16 -1.00
N SER A 111 4.27 22.23 -0.67
CA SER A 111 3.75 22.46 0.69
C SER A 111 2.75 21.39 1.11
N ALA A 112 1.79 21.05 0.24
CA ALA A 112 0.80 20.01 0.51
C ALA A 112 1.44 18.63 0.69
N VAL A 113 2.51 18.32 -0.05
CA VAL A 113 3.31 17.11 0.18
C VAL A 113 3.99 17.14 1.54
N GLY A 114 4.57 18.27 1.96
CA GLY A 114 5.15 18.44 3.29
C GLY A 114 4.14 18.15 4.41
N GLU A 115 2.97 18.81 4.36
CA GLU A 115 1.89 18.61 5.32
C GLU A 115 1.34 17.17 5.31
N ALA A 116 1.31 16.51 4.15
CA ALA A 116 0.93 15.12 4.03
C ALA A 116 1.95 14.17 4.67
N LEU A 117 3.25 14.42 4.47
CA LEU A 117 4.33 13.66 5.10
C LEU A 117 4.31 13.82 6.62
N ASP A 118 4.07 15.03 7.13
CA ASP A 118 3.95 15.29 8.57
C ASP A 118 2.78 14.52 9.18
N ARG A 119 1.60 14.50 8.53
CA ARG A 119 0.45 13.70 8.96
C ARG A 119 0.72 12.20 8.92
N LEU A 120 1.36 11.70 7.87
CA LEU A 120 1.75 10.29 7.76
C LEU A 120 2.72 9.88 8.88
N LYS A 121 3.67 10.76 9.23
CA LYS A 121 4.59 10.55 10.35
C LYS A 121 3.87 10.57 11.69
N ALA A 122 2.98 11.55 11.91
CA ALA A 122 2.18 11.63 13.13
C ALA A 122 1.30 10.38 13.34
N CYS A 123 0.78 9.81 12.26
CA CYS A 123 -0.01 8.57 12.30
C CYS A 123 0.85 7.28 12.31
N GLY A 124 2.18 7.37 12.27
CA GLY A 124 3.08 6.23 12.33
C GLY A 124 3.18 5.39 11.03
N PHE A 125 2.80 5.95 9.89
CA PHE A 125 2.93 5.28 8.58
C PHE A 125 4.33 5.41 7.97
N LEU A 126 5.10 6.40 8.40
CA LEU A 126 6.48 6.55 7.97
C LEU A 126 7.31 7.29 9.01
N ASP A 127 8.61 7.16 8.86
CA ASP A 127 9.60 8.03 9.46
C ASP A 127 10.61 8.47 8.39
N TRP A 128 11.50 9.41 8.72
CA TRP A 128 12.59 9.80 7.83
C TRP A 128 13.88 10.12 8.57
N ILE A 129 14.98 9.86 7.88
CA ILE A 129 16.33 10.21 8.29
C ILE A 129 16.78 11.38 7.44
N ARG A 130 17.25 12.44 8.10
CA ARG A 130 17.88 13.57 7.42
C ARG A 130 19.29 13.16 7.05
N ARG A 131 19.69 13.44 5.81
CA ARG A 131 20.96 12.96 5.25
C ARG A 131 21.86 14.09 4.78
N CYS A 132 23.16 13.86 4.86
CA CYS A 132 24.19 14.71 4.28
C CYS A 132 25.25 13.88 3.57
N VAL A 133 25.98 14.53 2.67
CA VAL A 133 27.19 13.98 2.05
C VAL A 133 28.33 14.99 2.23
N PRO A 134 29.58 14.52 2.37
CA PRO A 134 30.73 15.42 2.36
C PRO A 134 30.82 16.14 1.01
N ILE A 135 31.18 17.42 1.04
CA ILE A 135 31.46 18.17 -0.19
C ILE A 135 32.87 17.80 -0.64
N GLU A 136 33.00 17.32 -1.89
CA GLU A 136 34.30 17.07 -2.50
C GLU A 136 35.07 18.39 -2.67
N ASP A 137 36.36 18.35 -2.29
CA ASP A 137 37.30 19.48 -2.31
C ASP A 137 36.89 20.68 -1.43
N ALA A 138 36.19 20.46 -0.31
CA ALA A 138 35.87 21.54 0.63
C ALA A 138 37.15 22.14 1.25
N LEU A 139 37.29 23.47 1.20
CA LEU A 139 38.38 24.16 1.90
C LEU A 139 38.19 24.09 3.41
N PRO A 140 39.26 24.15 4.24
CA PRO A 140 39.16 23.99 5.70
C PRO A 140 38.15 24.91 6.40
N ASP A 141 37.98 26.14 5.91
CA ASP A 141 37.09 27.15 6.50
C ASP A 141 35.68 27.18 5.88
N GLU A 142 35.36 26.22 5.00
CA GLU A 142 34.07 26.14 4.30
C GLU A 142 33.14 25.08 4.91
N GLN A 143 31.89 25.10 4.43
CA GLN A 143 30.92 24.06 4.74
C GLN A 143 31.45 22.71 4.23
N GLN A 144 31.67 21.76 5.13
CA GLN A 144 32.26 20.45 4.82
C GLN A 144 31.26 19.43 4.28
N SER A 145 29.96 19.70 4.38
CA SER A 145 28.92 18.75 3.99
C SER A 145 27.69 19.46 3.43
N GLU A 146 27.04 18.85 2.46
CA GLU A 146 25.79 19.36 1.90
C GLU A 146 24.60 18.49 2.32
N GLN A 147 23.46 19.13 2.54
CA GLN A 147 22.21 18.46 2.87
C GLN A 147 21.62 17.85 1.59
N ILE A 148 21.26 16.57 1.64
CA ILE A 148 20.60 15.89 0.53
C ILE A 148 19.17 15.49 0.90
N SER A 149 18.47 14.83 -0.03
CA SER A 149 17.12 14.31 0.21
C SER A 149 17.08 13.39 1.43
N ASN A 150 15.97 13.40 2.15
CA ASN A 150 15.79 12.49 3.28
C ASN A 150 15.62 11.04 2.80
N ALA A 151 16.01 10.09 3.64
CA ALA A 151 15.63 8.68 3.48
C ALA A 151 14.31 8.42 4.21
N PHE A 152 13.31 7.88 3.51
CA PHE A 152 12.01 7.54 4.09
C PHE A 152 11.96 6.07 4.49
N ILE A 153 11.43 5.82 5.69
CA ILE A 153 11.24 4.49 6.29
C ILE A 153 9.74 4.23 6.38
N LEU A 154 9.26 3.16 5.76
CA LEU A 154 7.84 2.83 5.69
C LEU A 154 7.44 1.97 6.89
N LEU A 155 6.73 2.59 7.82
CA LEU A 155 6.26 1.97 9.05
C LEU A 155 4.77 1.64 8.95
N GLN A 156 4.26 1.03 10.02
CA GLN A 156 2.83 0.74 10.16
C GLN A 156 2.45 0.92 11.63
N PRO A 157 1.40 1.71 11.94
CA PRO A 157 0.86 1.73 13.29
C PRO A 157 0.29 0.34 13.65
N PRO A 158 0.21 -0.02 14.95
CA PRO A 158 -0.15 -1.38 15.37
C PRO A 158 -1.48 -1.88 14.80
N THR A 159 -2.49 -1.01 14.74
CA THR A 159 -3.82 -1.32 14.18
C THR A 159 -3.75 -1.71 12.70
N VAL A 160 -3.05 -0.91 11.90
CA VAL A 160 -2.84 -1.14 10.47
C VAL A 160 -2.00 -2.38 10.23
N ARG A 161 -0.98 -2.61 11.06
CA ARG A 161 -0.12 -3.81 10.97
C ARG A 161 -0.92 -5.09 11.15
N GLU A 162 -1.82 -5.13 12.12
CA GLU A 162 -2.70 -6.28 12.33
C GLU A 162 -3.68 -6.44 11.16
N CYS A 163 -4.23 -5.34 10.63
CA CYS A 163 -5.08 -5.38 9.43
C CYS A 163 -4.34 -5.97 8.21
N VAL A 164 -3.11 -5.50 7.95
CA VAL A 164 -2.24 -6.04 6.89
C VAL A 164 -1.95 -7.52 7.11
N ARG A 165 -1.59 -7.91 8.35
CA ARG A 165 -1.35 -9.30 8.72
C ARG A 165 -2.58 -10.17 8.42
N ARG A 166 -3.79 -9.72 8.78
CA ARG A 166 -5.05 -10.44 8.47
C ARG A 166 -5.28 -10.59 6.98
N MET A 167 -5.03 -9.55 6.17
CA MET A 167 -5.16 -9.62 4.71
C MET A 167 -4.14 -10.57 4.06
N LEU A 168 -2.95 -10.68 4.63
CA LEU A 168 -1.87 -11.54 4.12
C LEU A 168 -1.94 -12.98 4.62
N ARG A 169 -2.69 -13.25 5.70
CA ARG A 169 -2.93 -14.63 6.13
C ARG A 169 -3.60 -15.38 4.99
N LYS A 170 -2.95 -16.44 4.52
CA LYS A 170 -3.64 -17.45 3.71
C LYS A 170 -4.79 -18.00 4.56
N PRO A 171 -6.02 -18.09 4.03
CA PRO A 171 -7.06 -18.85 4.71
C PRO A 171 -6.50 -20.25 4.95
N SER A 172 -6.65 -20.80 6.15
CA SER A 172 -6.27 -22.20 6.37
C SER A 172 -7.07 -23.08 5.40
N GLU A 173 -6.51 -24.23 5.02
CA GLU A 173 -7.23 -25.21 4.18
C GLU A 173 -8.64 -25.50 4.72
N PHE A 174 -8.78 -25.55 6.05
CA PHE A 174 -10.07 -25.67 6.71
C PHE A 174 -11.03 -24.51 6.41
N VAL A 175 -10.58 -23.26 6.47
CA VAL A 175 -11.40 -22.08 6.16
C VAL A 175 -11.78 -22.05 4.67
N ARG A 176 -10.89 -22.48 3.77
CA ARG A 176 -11.23 -22.66 2.34
C ARG A 176 -12.31 -23.73 2.16
N ALA A 177 -12.14 -24.90 2.76
CA ALA A 177 -13.07 -26.01 2.65
C ALA A 177 -14.46 -25.64 3.21
N VAL A 178 -14.52 -24.91 4.33
CA VAL A 178 -15.77 -24.42 4.91
C VAL A 178 -16.42 -23.37 4.00
N ALA A 179 -15.65 -22.43 3.46
CA ALA A 179 -16.17 -21.43 2.53
C ALA A 179 -16.69 -22.06 1.23
N GLU A 180 -16.00 -23.05 0.69
CA GLU A 180 -16.44 -23.82 -0.50
C GLU A 180 -17.71 -24.61 -0.21
N LYS A 181 -17.80 -25.29 0.95
CA LYS A 181 -19.04 -25.95 1.38
C LYS A 181 -20.20 -24.98 1.53
N LEU A 182 -19.98 -23.83 2.16
CA LEU A 182 -21.02 -22.82 2.37
C LEU A 182 -21.48 -22.21 1.03
N ALA A 183 -20.56 -21.98 0.09
CA ALA A 183 -20.87 -21.50 -1.25
C ALA A 183 -21.65 -22.56 -2.06
N ARG A 184 -21.29 -23.84 -1.92
CA ARG A 184 -22.03 -24.95 -2.54
C ARG A 184 -23.43 -25.08 -1.95
N GLN A 185 -23.57 -24.93 -0.64
CA GLN A 185 -24.87 -24.95 0.03
C GLN A 185 -25.76 -23.80 -0.45
N LYS A 186 -25.23 -22.56 -0.47
CA LYS A 186 -25.98 -21.40 -1.01
C LYS A 186 -26.39 -21.58 -2.46
N LYS A 187 -25.54 -22.20 -3.29
CA LYS A 187 -25.91 -22.57 -4.66
C LYS A 187 -27.07 -23.55 -4.69
N LEU A 188 -27.04 -24.60 -3.87
CA LEU A 188 -28.13 -25.57 -3.76
C LEU A 188 -29.42 -24.92 -3.22
N ASP A 189 -29.31 -23.99 -2.27
CA ASP A 189 -30.45 -23.29 -1.68
C ASP A 189 -31.11 -22.30 -2.67
N THR A 190 -30.35 -21.81 -3.67
CA THR A 190 -30.83 -20.85 -4.67
C THR A 190 -31.18 -21.51 -6.02
N ALA A 191 -30.61 -22.68 -6.31
CA ALA A 191 -30.80 -23.37 -7.58
C ALA A 191 -32.19 -23.98 -7.67
N THR A 192 -32.84 -23.79 -8.82
CA THR A 192 -34.06 -24.53 -9.13
C THR A 192 -33.73 -25.94 -9.60
N VAL A 193 -34.70 -26.85 -9.52
CA VAL A 193 -34.52 -28.24 -9.97
C VAL A 193 -34.14 -28.30 -11.46
N ASP A 194 -34.54 -27.31 -12.28
CA ASP A 194 -34.17 -27.22 -13.71
C ASP A 194 -32.68 -26.92 -13.88
N ASP A 195 -32.17 -25.97 -13.09
CA ASP A 195 -30.76 -25.58 -13.12
C ASP A 195 -29.86 -26.77 -12.76
N VAL A 196 -30.28 -27.55 -11.76
CA VAL A 196 -29.55 -28.75 -11.32
C VAL A 196 -29.56 -29.83 -12.40
N ILE A 197 -30.69 -30.07 -13.08
CA ILE A 197 -30.77 -31.04 -14.19
C ILE A 197 -29.91 -30.58 -15.36
N ALA A 198 -29.91 -29.29 -15.70
CA ALA A 198 -29.13 -28.73 -16.79
C ALA A 198 -27.60 -28.86 -16.60
N GLU A 199 -27.10 -28.77 -15.36
CA GLU A 199 -25.67 -28.92 -15.04
C GLU A 199 -25.15 -30.37 -15.15
N VAL A 200 -26.03 -31.37 -15.24
CA VAL A 200 -25.62 -32.79 -15.34
C VAL A 200 -24.89 -33.03 -16.65
N GLN A 201 -23.59 -33.36 -16.60
CA GLN A 201 -22.74 -33.53 -17.79
C GLN A 201 -23.15 -34.70 -18.68
N SER A 202 -23.69 -35.78 -18.11
CA SER A 202 -24.14 -36.94 -18.87
C SER A 202 -25.51 -36.66 -19.53
N PRO A 203 -25.63 -36.77 -20.87
CA PRO A 203 -26.87 -36.51 -21.58
C PRO A 203 -27.97 -37.54 -21.27
N GLU A 204 -27.60 -38.79 -21.03
CA GLU A 204 -28.53 -39.88 -20.70
C GLU A 204 -29.15 -39.67 -19.32
N LEU A 205 -28.32 -39.36 -18.31
CA LEU A 205 -28.78 -39.06 -16.96
C LEU A 205 -29.63 -37.79 -16.92
N ARG A 206 -29.29 -36.77 -17.70
CA ARG A 206 -30.07 -35.53 -17.83
C ARG A 206 -31.49 -35.83 -18.33
N ALA A 207 -31.62 -36.66 -19.37
CA ALA A 207 -32.91 -37.04 -19.93
C ALA A 207 -33.76 -37.84 -18.93
N ILE A 208 -33.13 -38.75 -18.16
CA ILE A 208 -33.82 -39.53 -17.12
C ILE A 208 -34.33 -38.61 -16.01
N LEU A 209 -33.51 -37.69 -15.51
CA LEU A 209 -33.89 -36.78 -14.43
C LEU A 209 -35.00 -35.80 -14.84
N ALA A 210 -34.95 -35.29 -16.08
CA ALA A 210 -36.02 -34.47 -16.64
C ALA A 210 -37.36 -35.23 -16.69
N ARG A 211 -37.33 -36.51 -17.06
CA ARG A 211 -38.52 -37.36 -17.13
C ARG A 211 -39.07 -37.73 -15.75
N VAL A 212 -38.20 -38.01 -14.78
CA VAL A 212 -38.59 -38.26 -13.39
C VAL A 212 -39.24 -37.02 -12.79
N ARG A 213 -38.68 -35.84 -13.04
CA ARG A 213 -39.28 -34.59 -12.59
C ARG A 213 -40.67 -34.39 -13.19
N ALA A 214 -40.81 -34.50 -14.51
CA ALA A 214 -42.11 -34.34 -15.16
C ALA A 214 -43.16 -35.30 -14.60
N PHE A 215 -42.74 -36.52 -14.24
CA PHE A 215 -43.60 -37.49 -13.56
C PHE A 215 -43.99 -37.04 -12.14
N VAL A 216 -43.03 -36.57 -11.33
CA VAL A 216 -43.28 -36.08 -9.96
C VAL A 216 -44.14 -34.81 -9.95
N ASP A 217 -43.92 -33.89 -10.87
CA ASP A 217 -44.74 -32.67 -11.02
C ASP A 217 -46.17 -32.99 -11.50
N SER A 218 -46.34 -34.08 -12.27
CA SER A 218 -47.67 -34.58 -12.69
C SER A 218 -48.36 -35.43 -11.62
N ALA A 219 -47.61 -35.94 -10.64
CA ALA A 219 -48.15 -36.69 -9.51
C ALA A 219 -48.69 -35.69 -8.49
N ASN A 220 -50.01 -35.47 -8.54
CA ASN A 220 -50.77 -34.67 -7.57
C ASN A 220 -50.32 -35.00 -6.13
N PRO A 221 -50.14 -34.02 -5.22
CA PRO A 221 -49.79 -34.34 -3.83
C PRO A 221 -50.88 -35.23 -3.22
N PRO A 222 -50.53 -36.21 -2.37
CA PRO A 222 -51.53 -37.04 -1.72
C PRO A 222 -52.45 -36.14 -0.91
N SER A 223 -53.74 -36.13 -1.26
CA SER A 223 -54.80 -35.52 -0.46
C SER A 223 -54.78 -36.18 0.91
N GLY A 224 -54.15 -35.52 1.89
CA GLY A 224 -54.21 -35.90 3.28
C GLY A 224 -55.66 -35.79 3.74
N HIS A 225 -56.36 -36.93 3.77
CA HIS A 225 -57.58 -37.07 4.54
C HIS A 225 -57.20 -37.00 6.01
N THR A 226 -57.21 -35.80 6.59
CA THR A 226 -57.38 -35.65 8.04
C THR A 226 -58.82 -36.00 8.35
N GLU A 227 -59.10 -37.29 8.62
CA GLU A 227 -60.32 -37.69 9.29
C GLU A 227 -60.25 -37.18 10.74
N THR A 228 -61.09 -36.19 11.01
CA THR A 228 -61.39 -35.67 12.35
C THR A 228 -62.21 -36.70 13.12
N LEU A 229 -61.71 -37.13 14.27
CA LEU A 229 -62.49 -37.71 15.37
C LEU A 229 -62.81 -36.62 16.39
#